data_AF-A0A2V8HNZ0-F1
#
_entry.id   AF-A0A2V8HNZ0-F1
#
_cell.length_a   1.000
_cell.length_b   1.000
_cell.length_c   1.000
_cell.angle_alpha   90.00
_cell.angle_beta   90.00
_cell.angle_gamma   90.00
#
_symmetry.space_group_name_H-M   'P 1'
#
loop_
_entity.id
_entity.type
_entity.pdbx_description
1 polymer ?
#
loop_
_entity_poly.entity_id
_entity_poly.type
_entity_poly.pdbx_seq_one_letter_code
_entity_poly.pdbx_strand_id
1 'polypeptide(L)'
;MAVDLGALGRRRQAVDARHHERRGAELGADCRPPDQDRRRRLALKKVGRLIVRAGIACAALVFAFFAYVYLTLPDVRALATTNPKTTAFMQLREREAAQEGRQLRHYQVWVPYTRISPNLKRAVLVAEDDAFWQHEGIDMEQLKISIRNDIEKGQAIRGGSTITQQLAKNLYLSPSRDPVRKLRELIIARRLEAALSKSRIFEIYLNVIEWGDGIWGAEAAARSYFGTSAAALGPEQAALLAGAIINPRMYSPGHPNARLLRRQGIILSRMGSYVPPTTVPVVNNGPQPSDANEEEVAPTTQEPPPISVDTIQTVEPKEPEPTEPTEPAEPTAPPEPTTPAQP
;
A
#
# COMPACT_ATOMS: atom_id res chain seq x y z
N MET A 1 -62.59 80.52 -36.06
CA MET A 1 -61.93 79.30 -35.56
C MET A 1 -61.04 79.74 -34.40
N ALA A 2 -61.55 79.86 -33.17
CA ALA A 2 -61.85 78.80 -32.20
C ALA A 2 -60.58 78.20 -31.57
N VAL A 3 -60.57 78.18 -30.22
CA VAL A 3 -59.78 77.33 -29.31
C VAL A 3 -58.35 77.85 -29.03
N ASP A 4 -57.83 77.99 -27.81
CA ASP A 4 -58.32 77.87 -26.43
C ASP A 4 -57.23 78.45 -25.50
N LEU A 5 -57.66 79.30 -24.56
CA LEU A 5 -56.85 80.00 -23.56
C LEU A 5 -56.45 79.10 -22.36
N GLY A 6 -56.35 77.78 -22.56
CA GLY A 6 -56.07 76.79 -21.52
C GLY A 6 -54.58 76.56 -21.15
N ALA A 7 -53.63 77.33 -21.68
CA ALA A 7 -52.19 77.02 -21.56
C ALA A 7 -51.37 77.95 -20.66
N LEU A 8 -51.93 79.05 -20.14
CA LEU A 8 -51.20 80.02 -19.31
C LEU A 8 -51.50 79.94 -17.80
N GLY A 9 -52.52 79.18 -17.38
CA GLY A 9 -52.87 78.96 -15.97
C GLY A 9 -52.14 77.80 -15.28
N ARG A 10 -51.54 76.86 -16.04
CA ARG A 10 -50.93 75.63 -15.47
C ARG A 10 -49.42 75.72 -15.22
N ARG A 11 -48.74 76.79 -15.65
CA ARG A 11 -47.30 76.98 -15.38
C ARG A 11 -46.98 77.72 -14.08
N ARG A 12 -47.93 78.42 -13.45
CA ARG A 12 -47.70 79.06 -12.13
C ARG A 12 -47.94 78.13 -10.94
N GLN A 13 -48.80 77.12 -11.04
CA GLN A 13 -48.98 76.15 -9.95
C GLN A 13 -47.86 75.10 -9.85
N ALA A 14 -47.11 74.85 -10.94
CA ALA A 14 -46.03 73.85 -10.95
C ALA A 14 -44.66 74.38 -10.45
N VAL A 15 -44.52 75.69 -10.24
CA VAL A 15 -43.28 76.31 -9.73
C VAL A 15 -43.37 76.58 -8.23
N ASP A 16 -44.54 76.97 -7.71
CA ASP A 16 -44.73 77.17 -6.26
C ASP A 16 -44.83 75.87 -5.46
N ALA A 17 -45.34 74.78 -6.05
CA ALA A 17 -45.33 73.46 -5.39
C ALA A 17 -43.91 72.91 -5.19
N ARG A 18 -42.97 73.24 -6.09
CA ARG A 18 -41.56 72.79 -5.99
C ARG A 18 -40.73 73.59 -4.99
N HIS A 19 -41.15 74.80 -4.61
CA HIS A 19 -40.44 75.58 -3.58
C HIS A 19 -40.89 75.22 -2.15
N HIS A 20 -42.14 74.78 -1.96
CA HIS A 20 -42.60 74.30 -0.66
C HIS A 20 -42.21 72.84 -0.37
N GLU A 21 -42.13 71.96 -1.36
CA GLU A 21 -41.54 70.61 -1.15
C GLU A 21 -40.03 70.66 -0.91
N ARG A 22 -39.30 71.62 -1.49
CA ARG A 22 -37.85 71.77 -1.23
C ARG A 22 -37.52 72.39 0.13
N ARG A 23 -38.43 73.15 0.75
CA ARG A 23 -38.23 73.69 2.12
C ARG A 23 -38.65 72.73 3.23
N GLY A 24 -39.51 71.75 2.94
CA GLY A 24 -39.83 70.66 3.88
C GLY A 24 -38.76 69.56 3.95
N ALA A 25 -37.94 69.42 2.90
CA ALA A 25 -36.94 68.36 2.79
C ALA A 25 -35.58 68.70 3.43
N GLU A 26 -35.30 69.96 3.79
CA GLU A 26 -34.02 70.37 4.40
C GLU A 26 -34.05 70.52 5.94
N LEU A 27 -35.18 70.25 6.59
CA LEU A 27 -35.32 70.26 8.07
C LEU A 27 -35.41 68.85 8.70
N GLY A 28 -35.05 67.82 7.92
CA GLY A 28 -34.78 66.48 8.40
C GLY A 28 -33.30 66.15 8.27
N ALA A 29 -32.42 67.04 8.73
CA ALA A 29 -31.01 66.70 8.91
C ALA A 29 -30.95 65.47 9.82
N ASP A 30 -30.65 64.33 9.21
CA ASP A 30 -30.48 63.00 9.80
C ASP A 30 -29.51 63.10 10.98
N CYS A 31 -30.05 63.42 12.16
CA CYS A 31 -29.33 63.47 13.41
C CYS A 31 -29.07 62.03 13.89
N ARG A 32 -28.27 61.28 13.12
CA ARG A 32 -27.66 60.06 13.65
C ARG A 32 -26.66 60.48 14.74
N PRO A 33 -26.84 60.03 16.00
CA PRO A 33 -25.96 60.44 17.08
C PRO A 33 -24.53 59.91 16.81
N PRO A 34 -23.47 60.74 16.97
CA PRO A 34 -22.08 60.35 16.72
C PRO A 34 -21.58 59.16 17.57
N ASP A 35 -22.33 58.77 18.61
CA ASP A 35 -22.06 57.61 19.46
C ASP A 35 -22.40 56.27 18.76
N GLN A 36 -23.39 56.22 17.87
CA GLN A 36 -23.75 54.97 17.18
C GLN A 36 -22.67 54.47 16.22
N ASP A 37 -22.04 55.36 15.45
CA ASP A 37 -20.96 54.98 14.52
C ASP A 37 -19.69 54.58 15.26
N ARG A 38 -19.39 55.22 16.41
CA ARG A 38 -18.28 54.85 17.28
C ARG A 38 -18.49 53.48 17.90
N ARG A 39 -19.70 53.18 18.40
CA ARG A 39 -20.08 51.87 18.94
C ARG A 39 -20.04 50.78 17.86
N ARG A 40 -20.51 51.05 16.64
CA ARG A 40 -20.41 50.15 15.49
C ARG A 40 -18.96 49.87 15.09
N ARG A 41 -18.10 50.89 14.98
CA ARG A 41 -16.67 50.72 14.70
C ARG A 41 -15.95 49.94 15.79
N LEU A 42 -16.26 50.17 17.07
CA LEU A 42 -15.72 49.41 18.19
C LEU A 42 -16.21 47.96 18.21
N ALA A 43 -17.49 47.72 17.89
CA ALA A 43 -18.06 46.39 17.74
C ALA A 43 -17.41 45.63 16.58
N LEU A 44 -17.23 46.26 15.42
CA LEU A 44 -16.51 45.70 14.28
C LEU A 44 -15.04 45.37 14.61
N LYS A 45 -14.33 46.25 15.35
CA LYS A 45 -12.97 45.97 15.84
C LYS A 45 -12.93 44.83 16.89
N LYS A 46 -13.98 44.64 17.68
CA LYS A 46 -14.10 43.52 18.63
C LYS A 46 -14.39 42.21 17.89
N VAL A 47 -15.30 42.21 16.93
CA VAL A 47 -15.61 41.06 16.05
C VAL A 47 -14.38 40.68 15.23
N GLY A 48 -13.67 41.64 14.63
CA GLY A 48 -12.41 41.38 13.91
C GLY A 48 -11.34 40.75 14.81
N ARG A 49 -11.17 41.24 16.05
CA ARG A 49 -10.26 40.59 17.02
C ARG A 49 -10.71 39.19 17.42
N LEU A 50 -12.01 38.94 17.53
CA LEU A 50 -12.54 37.61 17.84
C LEU A 50 -12.28 36.64 16.69
N ILE A 51 -12.49 37.05 15.44
CA ILE A 51 -12.19 36.26 14.24
C ILE A 51 -10.69 35.93 14.17
N VAL A 52 -9.81 36.92 14.40
CA VAL A 52 -8.36 36.70 14.43
C VAL A 52 -7.98 35.72 15.54
N ARG A 53 -8.52 35.87 16.76
CA ARG A 53 -8.27 34.94 17.87
C ARG A 53 -8.77 33.53 17.58
N ALA A 54 -9.95 33.39 16.98
CA ALA A 54 -10.50 32.11 16.55
C ALA A 54 -9.63 31.47 15.46
N GLY A 55 -9.12 32.26 14.51
CA GLY A 55 -8.18 31.80 13.49
C GLY A 55 -6.86 31.30 14.10
N ILE A 56 -6.28 32.05 15.04
CA ILE A 56 -5.06 31.64 15.75
C ILE A 56 -5.32 30.36 16.57
N ALA A 57 -6.44 30.28 17.29
CA ALA A 57 -6.79 29.09 18.07
C ALA A 57 -6.98 27.86 17.17
N CYS A 58 -7.65 28.03 16.02
CA CYS A 58 -7.79 26.97 15.02
C CYS A 58 -6.42 26.50 14.48
N ALA A 59 -5.55 27.44 14.11
CA ALA A 59 -4.19 27.12 13.66
C ALA A 59 -3.38 26.39 14.74
N ALA A 60 -3.50 26.80 16.01
CA ALA A 60 -2.85 26.13 17.14
C ALA A 60 -3.36 24.70 17.36
N LEU A 61 -4.67 24.47 17.24
CA LEU A 61 -5.26 23.13 17.32
C LEU A 61 -4.79 22.23 16.16
N VAL A 62 -4.75 22.76 14.94
CA VAL A 62 -4.21 22.03 13.78
C VAL A 62 -2.74 21.68 14.01
N PHE A 63 -1.91 22.63 14.45
CA PHE A 63 -0.51 22.37 14.77
C PHE A 63 -0.36 21.31 15.87
N ALA A 64 -1.13 21.41 16.95
CA ALA A 64 -1.12 20.43 18.04
C ALA A 64 -1.51 19.03 17.55
N PHE A 65 -2.48 18.91 16.65
CA PHE A 65 -2.86 17.64 16.04
C PHE A 65 -1.71 17.03 15.22
N PHE A 66 -1.07 17.82 14.33
CA PHE A 66 0.08 17.33 13.56
C PHE A 66 1.28 16.99 14.44
N ALA A 67 1.57 17.79 15.46
CA ALA A 67 2.62 17.52 16.43
C ALA A 67 2.34 16.24 17.21
N TYR A 68 1.10 16.04 17.69
CA TYR A 68 0.67 14.81 18.34
C TYR A 68 0.85 13.59 17.42
N VAL A 69 0.39 13.68 16.17
CA VAL A 69 0.60 12.60 15.19
C VAL A 69 2.09 12.33 15.02
N TYR A 70 2.92 13.35 14.81
CA TYR A 70 4.36 13.18 14.60
C TYR A 70 5.07 12.57 15.81
N LEU A 71 4.79 13.04 17.03
CA LEU A 71 5.45 12.59 18.25
C LEU A 71 5.02 11.18 18.68
N THR A 72 3.86 10.71 18.24
CA THR A 72 3.37 9.35 18.54
C THR A 72 3.85 8.29 17.53
N LEU A 73 4.54 8.69 16.47
CA LEU A 73 5.08 7.75 15.49
C LEU A 73 6.31 6.99 16.02
N PRO A 74 6.44 5.70 15.67
CA PRO A 74 7.58 4.88 16.09
C PRO A 74 8.90 5.42 15.54
N ASP A 75 9.99 5.14 16.27
CA ASP A 75 11.33 5.39 15.80
C ASP A 75 11.74 4.29 14.80
N VAL A 76 12.14 4.71 13.61
CA VAL A 76 12.53 3.82 12.52
C VAL A 76 14.05 3.65 12.41
N ARG A 77 14.84 4.46 13.13
CA ARG A 77 16.31 4.46 13.01
C ARG A 77 16.94 3.12 13.36
N ALA A 78 16.35 2.39 14.32
CA ALA A 78 16.80 1.05 14.69
C ALA A 78 16.77 0.06 13.52
N LEU A 79 15.90 0.28 12.52
CA LEU A 79 15.82 -0.58 11.33
C LEU A 79 17.06 -0.48 10.43
N ALA A 80 17.90 0.55 10.60
CA ALA A 80 19.17 0.66 9.88
C ALA A 80 20.10 -0.51 10.20
N THR A 81 20.08 -1.01 11.44
CA THR A 81 20.98 -2.07 11.93
C THR A 81 20.26 -3.34 12.37
N THR A 82 18.96 -3.26 12.67
CA THR A 82 18.21 -4.36 13.28
C THR A 82 17.05 -4.79 12.39
N ASN A 83 16.85 -6.11 12.27
CA ASN A 83 15.76 -6.69 11.49
C ASN A 83 14.49 -6.79 12.34
N PRO A 84 13.33 -6.33 11.85
CA PRO A 84 12.06 -6.52 12.53
C PRO A 84 11.68 -8.00 12.52
N LYS A 85 11.40 -8.57 13.69
CA LYS A 85 10.95 -9.96 13.86
C LYS A 85 9.45 -10.14 13.61
N THR A 86 8.68 -9.07 13.73
CA THR A 86 7.23 -9.05 13.55
C THR A 86 6.82 -7.68 13.02
N THR A 87 5.65 -7.62 12.39
CA THR A 87 5.08 -6.39 11.88
C THR A 87 3.61 -6.27 12.30
N ALA A 88 3.07 -5.05 12.26
CA ALA A 88 1.64 -4.84 12.52
C ALA A 88 0.77 -5.69 11.58
N PHE A 89 1.21 -5.90 10.34
CA PHE A 89 0.50 -6.72 9.37
C PHE A 89 0.59 -8.23 9.67
N MET A 90 1.75 -8.74 10.11
CA MET A 90 1.88 -10.13 10.57
C MET A 90 0.95 -10.41 11.77
N GLN A 91 0.97 -9.53 12.77
CA GLN A 91 0.12 -9.67 13.96
C GLN A 91 -1.37 -9.59 13.61
N LEU A 92 -1.74 -8.76 12.62
CA LEU A 92 -3.10 -8.75 12.13
C LEU A 92 -3.49 -10.11 11.55
N ARG A 93 -2.65 -10.71 10.70
CA ARG A 93 -2.93 -12.02 10.10
C ARG A 93 -3.08 -13.12 11.14
N GLU A 94 -2.24 -13.09 12.18
CA GLU A 94 -2.34 -14.02 13.30
C GLU A 94 -3.66 -13.87 14.06
N ARG A 95 -4.14 -12.63 14.26
CA ARG A 95 -5.45 -12.38 14.89
C ARG A 95 -6.62 -12.80 14.01
N GLU A 96 -6.58 -12.50 12.71
CA GLU A 96 -7.60 -12.94 11.75
C GLU A 96 -7.71 -14.47 11.74
N ALA A 97 -6.55 -15.16 11.72
CA ALA A 97 -6.49 -16.61 11.83
C ALA A 97 -7.12 -17.13 13.13
N ALA A 98 -6.75 -16.55 14.27
CA ALA A 98 -7.27 -16.97 15.57
C ALA A 98 -8.80 -16.77 15.67
N GLN A 99 -9.34 -15.69 15.09
CA GLN A 99 -10.79 -15.44 15.04
C GLN A 99 -11.55 -16.46 14.19
N GLU A 100 -10.90 -17.01 13.17
CA GLU A 100 -11.41 -18.11 12.34
C GLU A 100 -11.19 -19.49 13.00
N GLY A 101 -10.64 -19.54 14.22
CA GLY A 101 -10.33 -20.80 14.93
C GLY A 101 -9.15 -21.57 14.34
N ARG A 102 -8.34 -20.95 13.47
CA ARG A 102 -7.13 -21.55 12.87
C ARG A 102 -5.86 -20.98 13.51
N GLN A 103 -4.81 -21.78 13.55
CA GLN A 103 -3.46 -21.30 13.86
C GLN A 103 -2.73 -20.99 12.57
N LEU A 104 -2.28 -19.74 12.40
CA LEU A 104 -1.49 -19.36 11.22
C LEU A 104 -0.11 -19.99 11.28
N ARG A 105 0.27 -20.76 10.26
CA ARG A 105 1.64 -21.24 10.11
C ARG A 105 2.55 -20.05 9.77
N HIS A 106 3.20 -19.47 10.76
CA HIS A 106 4.17 -18.38 10.56
C HIS A 106 5.48 -18.96 10.00
N TYR A 107 5.76 -18.75 8.71
CA TYR A 107 7.02 -19.14 8.08
C TYR A 107 7.75 -17.91 7.52
N GLN A 108 8.86 -17.55 8.17
CA GLN A 108 9.71 -16.44 7.77
C GLN A 108 11.18 -16.86 7.81
N VAL A 109 11.92 -16.52 6.75
CA VAL A 109 13.38 -16.69 6.70
C VAL A 109 13.99 -15.39 6.20
N TRP A 110 14.79 -14.75 7.05
CA TRP A 110 15.47 -13.51 6.69
C TRP A 110 16.73 -13.81 5.86
N VAL A 111 16.90 -13.11 4.75
CA VAL A 111 18.14 -13.11 3.97
C VAL A 111 18.61 -11.68 3.67
N PRO A 112 19.93 -11.41 3.68
CA PRO A 112 20.46 -10.09 3.35
C PRO A 112 20.19 -9.75 1.88
N TYR A 113 20.19 -8.46 1.54
CA TYR A 113 19.90 -7.96 0.19
C TYR A 113 20.74 -8.66 -0.88
N THR A 114 22.02 -8.90 -0.61
CA THR A 114 22.96 -9.55 -1.53
C THR A 114 22.59 -10.99 -1.86
N ARG A 115 21.84 -11.66 -0.97
CA ARG A 115 21.36 -13.04 -1.15
C ARG A 115 19.97 -13.14 -1.79
N ILE A 116 19.45 -12.03 -2.31
CA ILE A 116 18.21 -12.02 -3.09
C ILE A 116 18.56 -11.86 -4.57
N SER A 117 17.99 -12.74 -5.41
CA SER A 117 18.21 -12.76 -6.85
C SER A 117 18.00 -11.38 -7.47
N PRO A 118 18.92 -10.91 -8.35
CA PRO A 118 18.72 -9.70 -9.14
C PRO A 118 17.42 -9.73 -9.96
N ASN A 119 16.99 -10.91 -10.39
CA ASN A 119 15.73 -11.08 -11.11
C ASN A 119 14.53 -10.74 -10.22
N LEU A 120 14.50 -11.21 -8.97
CA LEU A 120 13.42 -10.88 -8.04
C LEU A 120 13.38 -9.39 -7.73
N LYS A 121 14.54 -8.77 -7.47
CA LYS A 121 14.63 -7.32 -7.25
C LYS A 121 14.04 -6.54 -8.42
N ARG A 122 14.44 -6.86 -9.66
CA ARG A 122 13.91 -6.23 -10.88
C ARG A 122 12.42 -6.45 -11.05
N ALA A 123 11.96 -7.69 -10.88
CA ALA A 123 10.55 -8.05 -11.02
C ALA A 123 9.66 -7.24 -10.05
N VAL A 124 10.07 -7.13 -8.79
CA VAL A 124 9.31 -6.38 -7.77
C VAL A 124 9.34 -4.88 -8.04
N LEU A 125 10.49 -4.30 -8.40
CA LEU A 125 10.58 -2.88 -8.75
C LEU A 125 9.63 -2.55 -9.91
N VAL A 126 9.72 -3.29 -11.01
CA VAL A 126 8.85 -3.07 -12.17
C VAL A 126 7.36 -3.29 -11.86
N ALA A 127 7.03 -4.22 -10.98
CA ALA A 127 5.65 -4.55 -10.63
C ALA A 127 5.01 -3.55 -9.67
N GLU A 128 5.77 -2.99 -8.74
CA GLU A 128 5.26 -2.20 -7.61
C GLU A 128 5.71 -0.73 -7.63
N ASP A 129 6.95 -0.44 -8.06
CA ASP A 129 7.57 0.89 -7.96
C ASP A 129 8.84 0.99 -8.84
N ASP A 130 8.68 1.36 -10.13
CA ASP A 130 9.78 1.39 -11.09
C ASP A 130 10.73 2.58 -10.86
N ALA A 131 10.22 3.70 -10.33
CA ALA A 131 10.98 4.87 -9.96
C ALA A 131 11.55 4.84 -8.52
N PHE A 132 11.51 3.69 -7.83
CA PHE A 132 11.90 3.54 -6.42
C PHE A 132 13.23 4.22 -6.04
N TRP A 133 14.25 4.08 -6.90
CA TRP A 133 15.58 4.65 -6.65
C TRP A 133 15.68 6.16 -6.91
N GLN A 134 14.68 6.74 -7.58
CA GLN A 134 14.68 8.14 -8.03
C GLN A 134 13.93 9.05 -7.06
N HIS A 135 12.95 8.53 -6.30
CA HIS A 135 12.12 9.33 -5.41
C HIS A 135 12.48 9.14 -3.92
N GLU A 136 11.98 10.00 -3.03
CA GLU A 136 12.16 9.89 -1.57
C GLU A 136 10.83 9.53 -0.87
N GLY A 137 10.36 8.30 -1.11
CA GLY A 137 9.13 7.74 -0.54
C GLY A 137 7.81 8.18 -1.18
N ILE A 138 7.80 9.17 -2.07
CA ILE A 138 6.61 9.56 -2.83
C ILE A 138 7.00 9.76 -4.29
N ASP A 139 6.37 9.01 -5.17
CA ASP A 139 6.46 9.26 -6.60
C ASP A 139 5.48 10.36 -7.01
N MET A 140 6.01 11.57 -7.16
CA MET A 140 5.21 12.74 -7.56
C MET A 140 4.79 12.68 -9.03
N GLU A 141 5.54 11.98 -9.88
CA GLU A 141 5.24 11.85 -11.29
C GLU A 141 4.09 10.86 -11.51
N GLN A 142 4.19 9.68 -10.91
CA GLN A 142 3.09 8.71 -10.91
C GLN A 142 1.84 9.28 -10.25
N LEU A 143 1.97 10.04 -9.15
CA LEU A 143 0.82 10.70 -8.53
C LEU A 143 0.10 11.67 -9.50
N LYS A 144 0.86 12.49 -10.24
CA LYS A 144 0.28 13.40 -11.25
C LYS A 144 -0.38 12.62 -12.38
N ILE A 145 0.25 11.55 -12.85
CA ILE A 145 -0.28 10.69 -13.93
C ILE A 145 -1.57 10.00 -13.48
N SER A 146 -1.61 9.43 -12.27
CA SER A 146 -2.82 8.82 -11.71
C SER A 146 -3.94 9.85 -11.63
N ILE A 147 -3.72 11.00 -10.99
CA ILE A 147 -4.73 12.05 -10.86
C ILE A 147 -5.30 12.45 -12.22
N ARG A 148 -4.45 12.66 -13.24
CA ARG A 148 -4.91 13.00 -14.59
C ARG A 148 -5.77 11.89 -15.19
N ASN A 149 -5.28 10.65 -15.19
CA ASN A 149 -5.99 9.50 -15.74
C ASN A 149 -7.33 9.25 -15.04
N ASP A 150 -7.38 9.48 -13.73
CA ASP A 150 -8.55 9.26 -12.88
C ASP A 150 -9.62 10.34 -13.12
N ILE A 151 -9.22 11.59 -13.30
CA ILE A 151 -10.11 12.68 -13.73
C ILE A 151 -10.67 12.39 -15.13
N GLU A 152 -9.83 11.95 -16.06
CA GLU A 152 -10.23 11.63 -17.44
C GLU A 152 -11.18 10.41 -17.52
N LYS A 153 -10.98 9.40 -16.66
CA LYS A 153 -11.77 8.16 -16.66
C LYS A 153 -12.92 8.16 -15.65
N GLY A 154 -13.07 9.22 -14.85
CA GLY A 154 -14.07 9.30 -13.77
C GLY A 154 -13.91 8.21 -12.71
N GLN A 155 -12.69 7.69 -12.50
CA GLN A 155 -12.41 6.61 -11.55
C GLN A 155 -11.74 7.14 -10.28
N ALA A 156 -11.91 6.44 -9.16
CA ALA A 156 -11.21 6.77 -7.92
C ALA A 156 -9.71 6.46 -8.04
N ILE A 157 -8.86 7.33 -7.46
CA ILE A 157 -7.40 7.20 -7.54
C ILE A 157 -6.94 5.82 -7.08
N ARG A 158 -6.49 5.00 -8.04
CA ARG A 158 -6.00 3.64 -7.80
C ARG A 158 -4.53 3.55 -8.19
N GLY A 159 -3.70 3.13 -7.22
CA GLY A 159 -2.44 2.44 -7.55
C GLY A 159 -1.12 3.23 -7.47
N GLY A 160 -1.03 4.34 -6.72
CA GLY A 160 0.22 5.14 -6.64
C GLY A 160 1.04 5.00 -5.35
N SER A 161 0.98 3.89 -4.61
CA SER A 161 1.77 3.76 -3.36
C SER A 161 3.14 3.14 -3.60
N THR A 162 4.20 3.87 -3.24
CA THR A 162 5.60 3.46 -3.38
C THR A 162 5.95 2.28 -2.47
N ILE A 163 7.04 1.57 -2.75
CA ILE A 163 7.54 0.47 -1.90
C ILE A 163 7.74 0.94 -0.46
N THR A 164 8.26 2.14 -0.25
CA THR A 164 8.47 2.71 1.09
C THR A 164 7.15 2.97 1.82
N GLN A 165 6.12 3.45 1.13
CA GLN A 165 4.79 3.59 1.71
C GLN A 165 4.16 2.25 2.07
N GLN A 166 4.30 1.26 1.17
CA GLN A 166 3.85 -0.10 1.44
C GLN A 166 4.58 -0.72 2.64
N LEU A 167 5.89 -0.49 2.76
CA LEU A 167 6.69 -0.93 3.90
C LEU A 167 6.24 -0.27 5.21
N ALA A 168 6.07 1.06 5.22
CA ALA A 168 5.58 1.79 6.39
C ALA A 168 4.23 1.25 6.88
N LYS A 169 3.32 0.96 5.93
CA LYS A 169 2.04 0.33 6.21
C LYS A 169 2.20 -1.06 6.82
N ASN A 170 3.04 -1.91 6.23
CA ASN A 170 3.25 -3.28 6.71
C ASN A 170 3.84 -3.30 8.13
N LEU A 171 4.88 -2.51 8.38
CA LEU A 171 5.60 -2.48 9.65
C LEU A 171 4.74 -2.02 10.83
N TYR A 172 4.00 -0.91 10.68
CA TYR A 172 3.49 -0.16 11.82
C TYR A 172 1.99 0.12 11.81
N LEU A 173 1.29 -0.09 10.69
CA LEU A 173 -0.09 0.37 10.53
C LEU A 173 -1.06 -0.79 10.29
N SER A 174 -2.27 -0.64 10.82
CA SER A 174 -3.39 -1.53 10.48
C SER A 174 -3.97 -1.17 9.11
N PRO A 175 -4.69 -2.07 8.41
CA PRO A 175 -5.23 -1.83 7.07
C PRO A 175 -6.50 -0.95 7.03
N SER A 176 -6.72 -0.09 8.03
CA SER A 176 -7.91 0.78 8.06
C SER A 176 -7.94 1.74 6.86
N ARG A 177 -9.13 2.12 6.37
CA ARG A 177 -9.27 3.11 5.28
C ARG A 177 -9.38 4.55 5.80
N ASP A 178 -8.64 4.88 6.84
CA ASP A 178 -8.67 6.19 7.50
C ASP A 178 -7.67 7.18 6.84
N PRO A 179 -8.10 8.40 6.47
CA PRO A 179 -7.20 9.48 6.02
C PRO A 179 -6.06 9.79 7.00
N VAL A 180 -6.31 9.75 8.31
CA VAL A 180 -5.27 9.98 9.34
C VAL A 180 -4.24 8.87 9.30
N ARG A 181 -4.66 7.62 9.08
CA ARG A 181 -3.74 6.50 8.87
C ARG A 181 -2.89 6.70 7.61
N LYS A 182 -3.47 7.19 6.50
CA LYS A 182 -2.69 7.48 5.28
C LYS A 182 -1.68 8.62 5.51
N LEU A 183 -2.03 9.64 6.30
CA LEU A 183 -1.08 10.68 6.71
C LEU A 183 0.07 10.09 7.54
N ARG A 184 -0.22 9.20 8.51
CA ARG A 184 0.81 8.50 9.29
C ARG A 184 1.74 7.68 8.39
N GLU A 185 1.19 6.96 7.41
CA GLU A 185 1.95 6.20 6.42
C GLU A 185 2.94 7.09 5.68
N LEU A 186 2.50 8.27 5.24
CA LEU A 186 3.34 9.24 4.54
C LEU A 186 4.51 9.74 5.39
N ILE A 187 4.23 10.08 6.65
CA ILE A 187 5.26 10.60 7.57
C ILE A 187 6.26 9.49 7.92
N ILE A 188 5.80 8.26 8.17
CA ILE A 188 6.67 7.10 8.44
C ILE A 188 7.53 6.81 7.20
N ALA A 189 6.94 6.80 5.99
CA ALA A 189 7.70 6.59 4.76
C ALA A 189 8.82 7.62 4.59
N ARG A 190 8.54 8.90 4.87
CA ARG A 190 9.57 9.95 4.87
C ARG A 190 10.65 9.73 5.92
N ARG A 191 10.29 9.26 7.11
CA ARG A 191 11.28 8.91 8.15
C ARG A 191 12.14 7.72 7.72
N LEU A 192 11.57 6.70 7.08
CA LEU A 192 12.31 5.56 6.56
C LEU A 192 13.35 6.00 5.52
N GLU A 193 12.94 6.82 4.55
CA GLU A 193 13.83 7.35 3.50
C GLU A 193 14.95 8.23 4.06
N ALA A 194 14.67 8.99 5.13
CA ALA A 194 15.68 9.82 5.78
C ALA A 194 16.67 9.02 6.65
N ALA A 195 16.25 7.88 7.21
CA ALA A 195 17.03 7.13 8.18
C ALA A 195 17.74 5.89 7.60
N LEU A 196 17.23 5.32 6.50
CA LEU A 196 17.71 4.06 5.92
C LEU A 196 18.16 4.29 4.47
N SER A 197 19.17 3.53 4.03
CA SER A 197 19.49 3.46 2.61
C SER A 197 18.39 2.79 1.81
N LYS A 198 18.27 3.13 0.53
CA LYS A 198 17.31 2.51 -0.40
C LYS A 198 17.43 0.98 -0.47
N SER A 199 18.65 0.45 -0.46
CA SER A 199 18.89 -0.99 -0.42
C SER A 199 18.39 -1.62 0.87
N ARG A 200 18.57 -0.94 2.01
CA ARG A 200 18.08 -1.42 3.30
C ARG A 200 16.54 -1.40 3.38
N ILE A 201 15.90 -0.34 2.89
CA ILE A 201 14.43 -0.27 2.77
C ILE A 201 13.93 -1.44 1.94
N PHE A 202 14.55 -1.69 0.78
CA PHE A 202 14.11 -2.75 -0.11
C PHE A 202 14.40 -4.16 0.44
N GLU A 203 15.50 -4.34 1.16
CA GLU A 203 15.80 -5.57 1.89
C GLU A 203 14.73 -5.89 2.91
N ILE A 204 14.38 -4.93 3.77
CA ILE A 204 13.35 -5.13 4.79
C ILE A 204 12.03 -5.46 4.11
N TYR A 205 11.63 -4.68 3.10
CA TYR A 205 10.41 -4.93 2.32
C TYR A 205 10.34 -6.38 1.82
N LEU A 206 11.37 -6.85 1.12
CA LEU A 206 11.39 -8.20 0.57
C LEU A 206 11.38 -9.31 1.63
N ASN A 207 11.77 -9.01 2.88
CA ASN A 207 11.79 -9.98 3.98
C ASN A 207 10.53 -9.93 4.88
N VAL A 208 9.70 -8.89 4.80
CA VAL A 208 8.54 -8.72 5.70
C VAL A 208 7.18 -8.75 5.00
N ILE A 209 7.13 -8.62 3.67
CA ILE A 209 5.84 -8.73 2.98
C ILE A 209 5.30 -10.17 2.97
N GLU A 210 3.98 -10.26 2.88
CA GLU A 210 3.25 -11.51 2.71
C GLU A 210 3.39 -11.96 1.26
N TRP A 211 3.88 -13.18 1.05
CA TRP A 211 3.95 -13.81 -0.27
C TRP A 211 2.90 -14.92 -0.46
N GLY A 212 2.30 -15.38 0.65
CA GLY A 212 1.29 -16.42 0.73
C GLY A 212 0.69 -16.48 2.14
N ASP A 213 -0.33 -17.32 2.36
CA ASP A 213 -0.95 -17.46 3.69
C ASP A 213 0.09 -17.96 4.72
N GLY A 214 0.53 -17.04 5.59
CA GLY A 214 1.56 -17.31 6.60
C GLY A 214 3.00 -17.36 6.07
N ILE A 215 3.23 -17.06 4.80
CA ILE A 215 4.56 -17.08 4.16
C ILE A 215 5.08 -15.64 4.07
N TRP A 216 6.16 -15.36 4.78
CA TRP A 216 6.73 -14.03 4.92
C TRP A 216 8.18 -13.99 4.45
N GLY A 217 8.48 -13.02 3.61
CA GLY A 217 9.82 -12.84 3.07
C GLY A 217 10.17 -13.72 1.86
N ALA A 218 11.10 -13.22 1.05
CA ALA A 218 11.44 -13.77 -0.25
C ALA A 218 12.04 -15.18 -0.19
N GLU A 219 12.88 -15.49 0.81
CA GLU A 219 13.46 -16.83 0.97
C GLU A 219 12.39 -17.86 1.32
N ALA A 220 11.50 -17.55 2.27
CA ALA A 220 10.39 -18.42 2.61
C ALA A 220 9.51 -18.69 1.37
N ALA A 221 9.19 -17.66 0.59
CA ALA A 221 8.40 -17.79 -0.63
C ALA A 221 9.08 -18.66 -1.71
N ALA A 222 10.37 -18.43 -1.98
CA ALA A 222 11.13 -19.20 -2.95
C ALA A 222 11.16 -20.69 -2.59
N ARG A 223 11.35 -21.00 -1.31
CA ARG A 223 11.34 -22.37 -0.79
C ARG A 223 9.96 -23.00 -0.88
N SER A 224 8.92 -22.28 -0.46
CA SER A 224 7.55 -22.79 -0.44
C SER A 224 6.97 -23.04 -1.83
N TYR A 225 7.26 -22.19 -2.82
CA TYR A 225 6.65 -22.30 -4.15
C TYR A 225 7.49 -23.04 -5.18
N PHE A 226 8.81 -22.99 -5.08
CA PHE A 226 9.70 -23.53 -6.12
C PHE A 226 10.79 -24.46 -5.57
N GLY A 227 10.86 -24.70 -4.25
CA GLY A 227 11.89 -25.53 -3.64
C GLY A 227 13.32 -24.96 -3.75
N THR A 228 13.48 -23.69 -4.15
CA THR A 228 14.78 -23.06 -4.40
C THR A 228 15.08 -21.94 -3.40
N SER A 229 16.32 -21.44 -3.39
CA SER A 229 16.68 -20.26 -2.59
C SER A 229 16.27 -18.96 -3.29
N ALA A 230 16.05 -17.88 -2.53
CA ALA A 230 15.77 -16.55 -3.09
C ALA A 230 16.92 -16.05 -3.98
N ALA A 231 18.16 -16.49 -3.73
CA ALA A 231 19.32 -16.17 -4.56
C ALA A 231 19.25 -16.84 -5.95
N ALA A 232 18.66 -18.02 -6.04
CA ALA A 232 18.63 -18.85 -7.24
C ALA A 232 17.36 -18.68 -8.09
N LEU A 233 16.50 -17.70 -7.76
CA LEU A 233 15.29 -17.44 -8.54
C LEU A 233 15.62 -16.96 -9.96
N GLY A 234 15.10 -17.69 -10.94
CA GLY A 234 15.10 -17.31 -12.35
C GLY A 234 14.13 -16.16 -12.66
N PRO A 235 14.20 -15.56 -13.86
CA PRO A 235 13.34 -14.44 -14.25
C PRO A 235 11.84 -14.79 -14.23
N GLU A 236 11.47 -15.98 -14.69
CA GLU A 236 10.07 -16.41 -14.72
C GLU A 236 9.47 -16.58 -13.31
N GLN A 237 10.21 -17.25 -12.42
CA GLN A 237 9.81 -17.45 -11.02
C GLN A 237 9.73 -16.11 -10.27
N ALA A 238 10.71 -15.23 -10.50
CA ALA A 238 10.73 -13.88 -9.95
C ALA A 238 9.50 -13.06 -10.38
N ALA A 239 9.14 -13.12 -11.67
CA ALA A 239 7.97 -12.43 -12.19
C ALA A 239 6.65 -12.98 -11.63
N LEU A 240 6.56 -14.30 -11.40
CA LEU A 240 5.39 -14.92 -10.74
C LEU A 240 5.24 -14.45 -9.30
N LEU A 241 6.33 -14.44 -8.52
CA LEU A 241 6.33 -13.94 -7.15
C LEU A 241 5.91 -12.46 -7.09
N ALA A 242 6.55 -11.60 -7.89
CA ALA A 242 6.21 -10.18 -7.95
C ALA A 242 4.74 -9.96 -8.38
N GLY A 243 4.25 -10.75 -9.34
CA GLY A 243 2.86 -10.71 -9.79
C GLY A 243 1.85 -11.10 -8.71
N ALA A 244 2.25 -11.89 -7.71
CA ALA A 244 1.37 -12.33 -6.63
C ALA A 244 1.23 -11.31 -5.48
N ILE A 245 2.14 -10.34 -5.34
CA ILE A 245 2.16 -9.35 -4.24
C ILE A 245 0.83 -8.60 -4.06
N ILE A 246 0.10 -8.34 -5.15
CA ILE A 246 -1.19 -7.65 -5.09
C ILE A 246 -2.25 -8.42 -4.27
N ASN A 247 -2.18 -9.75 -4.29
CA ASN A 247 -3.13 -10.61 -3.62
C ASN A 247 -2.49 -11.96 -3.25
N PRO A 248 -1.60 -11.97 -2.25
CA PRO A 248 -0.73 -13.10 -1.95
C PRO A 248 -1.50 -14.34 -1.45
N ARG A 249 -2.68 -14.15 -0.83
CA ARG A 249 -3.51 -15.26 -0.36
C ARG A 249 -4.37 -15.91 -1.46
N MET A 250 -4.56 -15.22 -2.59
CA MET A 250 -5.38 -15.72 -3.72
C MET A 250 -4.53 -16.30 -4.85
N TYR A 251 -3.29 -15.85 -4.99
CA TYR A 251 -2.38 -16.30 -6.02
C TYR A 251 -1.41 -17.35 -5.45
N SER A 252 -1.22 -18.43 -6.20
CA SER A 252 -0.19 -19.44 -5.92
C SER A 252 0.87 -19.38 -7.02
N PRO A 253 2.04 -18.75 -6.77
CA PRO A 253 3.15 -18.70 -7.71
C PRO A 253 3.62 -20.08 -8.21
N GLY A 254 3.55 -21.11 -7.35
CA GLY A 254 3.89 -22.49 -7.74
C GLY A 254 2.85 -23.17 -8.64
N HIS A 255 1.61 -22.66 -8.66
CA HIS A 255 0.50 -23.17 -9.48
C HIS A 255 -0.27 -21.99 -10.10
N PRO A 256 0.35 -21.26 -11.05
CA PRO A 256 -0.16 -19.97 -11.49
C PRO A 256 -1.41 -20.14 -12.36
N ASN A 257 -2.45 -19.39 -12.03
CA ASN A 257 -3.65 -19.31 -12.89
C ASN A 257 -3.41 -18.37 -14.09
N ALA A 258 -4.33 -18.37 -15.05
CA ALA A 258 -4.23 -17.57 -16.27
C ALA A 258 -4.07 -16.05 -16.01
N ARG A 259 -4.63 -15.51 -14.92
CA ARG A 259 -4.44 -14.09 -14.57
C ARG A 259 -3.01 -13.82 -14.12
N LEU A 260 -2.44 -14.70 -13.29
CA LEU A 260 -1.07 -14.56 -12.81
C LEU A 260 -0.07 -14.73 -13.95
N LEU A 261 -0.28 -15.69 -14.85
CA LEU A 261 0.55 -15.88 -16.06
C LEU A 261 0.53 -14.65 -16.99
N ARG A 262 -0.64 -14.02 -17.20
CA ARG A 262 -0.70 -12.77 -17.95
C ARG A 262 0.10 -11.66 -17.29
N ARG A 263 0.01 -11.53 -15.95
CA ARG A 263 0.78 -10.53 -15.21
C ARG A 263 2.28 -10.82 -15.25
N GLN A 264 2.67 -12.09 -15.15
CA GLN A 264 4.06 -12.54 -15.30
C GLN A 264 4.63 -12.08 -16.65
N GLY A 265 3.89 -12.28 -17.75
CA GLY A 265 4.33 -11.82 -19.08
C GLY A 265 4.56 -10.31 -19.17
N ILE A 266 3.69 -9.51 -18.54
CA ILE A 266 3.85 -8.04 -18.47
C ILE A 266 5.08 -7.65 -17.64
N ILE A 267 5.33 -8.34 -16.52
CA ILE A 267 6.49 -8.07 -15.68
C ILE A 267 7.77 -8.46 -16.42
N LEU A 268 7.81 -9.63 -17.04
CA LEU A 268 8.96 -10.10 -17.83
C LEU A 268 9.31 -9.14 -18.96
N SER A 269 8.32 -8.66 -19.72
CA SER A 269 8.56 -7.72 -20.82
C SER A 269 9.14 -6.38 -20.34
N ARG A 270 8.77 -5.94 -19.14
CA ARG A 270 9.28 -4.71 -18.53
C ARG A 270 10.61 -4.89 -17.80
N MET A 271 10.94 -6.11 -17.33
CA MET A 271 12.21 -6.40 -16.65
C MET A 271 13.43 -6.21 -17.55
N GLY A 272 13.32 -6.51 -18.85
CA GLY A 272 14.42 -6.37 -19.82
C GLY A 272 14.91 -4.93 -19.99
N SER A 273 14.03 -3.95 -19.75
CA SER A 273 14.33 -2.52 -19.88
C SER A 273 14.84 -1.88 -18.58
N TYR A 274 14.89 -2.63 -17.47
CA TYR A 274 15.17 -2.08 -16.15
C TYR A 274 16.45 -2.68 -15.53
N VAL A 275 17.48 -1.85 -15.39
CA VAL A 275 18.73 -2.20 -14.70
C VAL A 275 18.80 -1.42 -13.39
N PRO A 276 18.64 -2.06 -12.21
CA PRO A 276 18.85 -1.38 -10.94
C PRO A 276 20.32 -0.97 -10.83
N PRO A 277 20.63 0.16 -10.19
CA PRO A 277 22.00 0.62 -10.03
C PRO A 277 22.85 -0.47 -9.37
N THR A 278 23.93 -0.86 -10.03
CA THR A 278 24.80 -1.98 -9.64
C THR A 278 25.64 -1.63 -8.41
N THR A 279 25.74 -0.34 -8.08
CA THR A 279 26.46 0.19 -6.94
C THR A 279 25.48 0.71 -5.89
N VAL A 280 25.38 -0.03 -4.78
CA VAL A 280 25.03 0.61 -3.51
C VAL A 280 26.18 1.56 -3.18
N PRO A 281 25.96 2.86 -2.99
CA PRO A 281 26.96 3.67 -2.34
C PRO A 281 27.15 3.08 -0.94
N VAL A 282 28.33 2.51 -0.70
CA VAL A 282 28.74 2.10 0.64
C VAL A 282 28.82 3.40 1.44
N VAL A 283 27.80 3.69 2.24
CA VAL A 283 27.88 4.75 3.24
C VAL A 283 28.79 4.21 4.35
N ASN A 284 30.09 4.49 4.22
CA ASN A 284 31.09 4.23 5.25
C ASN A 284 30.83 5.16 6.45
N ASN A 285 29.91 4.78 7.33
CA ASN A 285 29.78 5.36 8.67
C ASN A 285 29.85 4.24 9.70
N GLY A 286 31.07 3.75 9.94
CA GLY A 286 31.40 2.77 10.97
C GLY A 286 32.83 2.26 10.76
N PRO A 287 33.60 1.93 11.82
CA PRO A 287 34.97 1.49 11.64
C PRO A 287 35.00 0.21 10.80
N GLN A 288 35.85 0.16 9.77
CA GLN A 288 36.22 -1.10 9.15
C GLN A 288 36.62 -2.08 10.25
N PRO A 289 36.16 -3.35 10.21
CA PRO A 289 36.86 -4.39 10.93
C PRO A 289 38.29 -4.41 10.38
N SER A 290 39.22 -3.98 11.22
CA SER A 290 40.65 -4.10 10.98
C SER A 290 40.98 -5.56 10.69
N ASP A 291 41.76 -5.79 9.65
CA ASP A 291 42.45 -7.04 9.39
C ASP A 291 43.15 -7.50 10.68
N ALA A 292 42.59 -8.53 11.33
CA ALA A 292 43.27 -9.33 12.34
C ALA A 292 42.51 -10.65 12.55
N ASN A 293 43.22 -11.74 12.29
CA ASN A 293 42.91 -13.15 12.51
C ASN A 293 42.16 -13.86 11.36
N GLU A 294 42.92 -14.10 10.29
CA GLU A 294 42.85 -15.37 9.58
C GLU A 294 43.25 -16.49 10.57
N GLU A 295 42.26 -17.13 11.20
CA GLU A 295 42.43 -18.51 11.64
C GLU A 295 41.95 -19.42 10.52
N GLU A 296 42.94 -20.07 9.91
CA GLU A 296 42.84 -21.13 8.91
C GLU A 296 42.03 -22.30 9.46
N VAL A 297 40.75 -22.40 9.08
CA VAL A 297 39.94 -23.61 9.30
C VAL A 297 40.03 -24.48 8.05
N ALA A 298 40.92 -25.47 8.12
CA ALA A 298 41.06 -26.55 7.15
C ALA A 298 39.72 -27.28 6.88
N PRO A 299 39.50 -27.82 5.67
CA PRO A 299 38.25 -28.51 5.35
C PRO A 299 38.23 -29.90 6.02
N THR A 300 37.41 -30.07 7.05
CA THR A 300 37.02 -31.41 7.51
C THR A 300 36.03 -31.98 6.51
N THR A 301 36.54 -32.80 5.61
CA THR A 301 35.79 -33.80 4.86
C THR A 301 35.17 -34.77 5.87
N GLN A 302 33.85 -34.69 6.11
CA GLN A 302 33.09 -35.83 6.60
C GLN A 302 32.52 -36.55 5.39
N GLU A 303 33.13 -37.67 5.03
CA GLU A 303 32.56 -38.67 4.13
C GLU A 303 31.21 -39.18 4.69
N PRO A 304 30.21 -39.46 3.83
CA PRO A 304 29.05 -40.24 4.26
C PRO A 304 29.51 -41.64 4.70
N PRO A 305 28.89 -42.24 5.74
CA PRO A 305 29.29 -43.56 6.22
C PRO A 305 29.13 -44.63 5.11
N PRO A 306 30.06 -45.60 5.03
CA PRO A 306 30.07 -46.59 3.97
C PRO A 306 28.90 -47.57 4.07
N ILE A 307 28.37 -47.96 2.91
CA ILE A 307 27.42 -49.04 2.74
C ILE A 307 28.14 -50.36 3.00
N SER A 308 27.77 -51.08 4.07
CA SER A 308 28.16 -52.47 4.27
C SER A 308 27.18 -53.38 3.54
N VAL A 309 27.64 -53.94 2.42
CA VAL A 309 26.98 -55.06 1.74
C VAL A 309 27.50 -56.34 2.39
N ASP A 310 26.68 -57.03 3.17
CA ASP A 310 26.77 -58.48 3.29
C ASP A 310 25.49 -59.13 3.83
N THR A 311 25.15 -60.25 3.21
CA THR A 311 23.97 -61.13 3.41
C THR A 311 22.74 -60.83 2.55
N ILE A 312 22.87 -61.14 1.27
CA ILE A 312 21.75 -61.58 0.43
C ILE A 312 21.38 -62.99 0.90
N GLN A 313 20.31 -63.12 1.68
CA GLN A 313 19.53 -64.36 1.68
C GLN A 313 18.53 -64.27 0.53
N THR A 314 18.80 -65.08 -0.49
CA THR A 314 17.94 -65.40 -1.62
C THR A 314 16.57 -65.82 -1.12
N VAL A 315 15.56 -64.96 -1.29
CA VAL A 315 14.15 -65.38 -1.22
C VAL A 315 13.71 -65.65 -2.65
N GLU A 316 13.58 -66.94 -2.93
CA GLU A 316 13.09 -67.55 -4.15
C GLU A 316 11.67 -67.04 -4.51
N PRO A 317 11.38 -66.68 -5.77
CA PRO A 317 10.02 -66.31 -6.17
C PRO A 317 9.14 -67.57 -6.19
N LYS A 318 8.06 -67.57 -5.40
CA LYS A 318 7.04 -68.61 -5.47
C LYS A 318 6.20 -68.41 -6.74
N GLU A 319 6.34 -69.38 -7.64
CA GLU A 319 5.56 -69.58 -8.86
C GLU A 319 4.05 -69.68 -8.56
N PRO A 320 3.15 -69.08 -9.35
CA PRO A 320 1.72 -69.28 -9.19
C PRO A 320 1.29 -70.63 -9.79
N GLU A 321 0.78 -71.53 -8.96
CA GLU A 321 0.09 -72.75 -9.41
C GLU A 321 -1.30 -72.42 -10.00
N PRO A 322 -1.76 -73.20 -11.01
CA PRO A 322 -2.96 -72.94 -11.78
C PRO A 322 -4.21 -73.52 -11.11
N THR A 323 -5.33 -72.80 -11.14
CA THR A 323 -6.65 -73.39 -10.87
C THR A 323 -7.58 -73.26 -12.08
N GLU A 324 -8.01 -74.43 -12.54
CA GLU A 324 -8.95 -74.73 -13.61
C GLU A 324 -10.42 -74.40 -13.23
N PRO A 325 -11.39 -74.50 -14.18
CA PRO A 325 -12.47 -73.54 -14.36
C PRO A 325 -13.74 -73.85 -13.56
N THR A 326 -14.55 -72.82 -13.30
CA THR A 326 -15.94 -72.98 -12.84
C THR A 326 -16.90 -72.51 -13.92
N GLU A 327 -17.75 -73.43 -14.40
CA GLU A 327 -18.87 -73.20 -15.33
C GLU A 327 -20.01 -72.37 -14.70
N PRO A 328 -20.94 -71.83 -15.52
CA PRO A 328 -21.68 -70.59 -15.24
C PRO A 328 -23.06 -70.80 -14.61
N ALA A 329 -23.56 -69.76 -13.91
CA ALA A 329 -24.95 -69.66 -13.49
C ALA A 329 -25.58 -68.30 -13.84
N GLU A 330 -26.65 -68.42 -14.62
CA GLU A 330 -27.74 -67.54 -15.12
C GLU A 330 -27.95 -66.07 -14.70
N PRO A 331 -28.60 -65.28 -15.59
CA PRO A 331 -28.80 -63.84 -15.46
C PRO A 331 -29.98 -63.47 -14.56
N THR A 332 -29.76 -62.53 -13.63
CA THR A 332 -30.81 -61.96 -12.79
C THR A 332 -31.52 -60.80 -13.49
N ALA A 333 -32.85 -60.83 -13.48
CA ALA A 333 -33.76 -59.91 -14.14
C ALA A 333 -33.73 -58.46 -13.59
N PRO A 334 -34.07 -57.44 -14.40
CA PRO A 334 -34.07 -56.03 -13.98
C PRO A 334 -35.34 -55.62 -13.20
N PRO A 335 -35.24 -54.71 -12.20
CA PRO A 335 -36.42 -54.15 -11.53
C PRO A 335 -37.11 -53.03 -12.34
N GLU A 336 -38.42 -52.91 -12.11
CA GLU A 336 -39.45 -52.14 -12.82
C GLU A 336 -39.34 -50.60 -12.78
N PRO A 337 -39.96 -49.88 -13.74
CA PRO A 337 -39.93 -48.43 -13.84
C PRO A 337 -40.88 -47.72 -12.87
N THR A 338 -40.39 -46.71 -12.17
CA THR A 338 -41.21 -45.78 -11.38
C THR A 338 -41.90 -44.73 -12.28
N THR A 339 -43.23 -44.72 -12.23
CA THR A 339 -44.15 -43.75 -12.85
C THR A 339 -43.92 -42.30 -12.39
N PRO A 340 -44.03 -41.30 -13.27
CA PRO A 340 -43.99 -39.88 -12.91
C PRO A 340 -45.35 -39.37 -12.43
N ALA A 341 -45.35 -38.57 -11.36
CA ALA A 341 -46.51 -37.78 -10.95
C ALA A 341 -46.43 -36.36 -11.55
N GLN A 342 -47.47 -36.00 -12.29
CA GLN A 342 -47.91 -34.66 -12.68
C GLN A 342 -49.43 -34.62 -12.40
N PRO A 343 -50.13 -33.47 -12.37
CA PRO A 343 -49.82 -32.16 -12.98
C PRO A 343 -49.24 -31.09 -12.06
#